data_AF-A0A381X972-F1
#
_entry.id   AF-A0A381X972-F1
#
_cell.length_a   1.000
_cell.length_b   1.000
_cell.length_c   1.000
_cell.angle_alpha   90.00
_cell.angle_beta   90.00
_cell.angle_gamma   90.00
#
_symmetry.space_group_name_H-M   'P 1'
#
loop_
_entity.id
_entity.type
_entity.pdbx_description
1 polymer ?
#
loop_
_entity_poly.entity_id
_entity_poly.type
_entity_poly.pdbx_seq_one_letter_code
_entity_poly.pdbx_strand_id
1 'polypeptide(L)'
;MKTVKVAVTGAAGQIGYAMLFRLASGAVFGRNTTVELRLLELEQALPALEGVKMELDDCAFPLLENIVTTSDTNHAFKDVDWALLVGSVPRKAGMERNDLLKVNGGIFVGQGKAINQNAGSNVRIVVVGNPCNTNCLIAMNNAPDIPRERWFAMTALDENRAKSQLAWKAGVAVRDVTNMTIWGNHSATQYPDFTNALIKGMPASQVIKDEEWLKGDFIKTVQQRGAEIIKARGASSAASAANAALDTITRVITPTEK
;
A
#
# COMPACT_ATOMS: atom_id res chain seq x y z
N MET A 1 -5.16 -26.43 -4.29
CA MET A 1 -4.80 -25.07 -4.75
C MET A 1 -3.59 -24.63 -3.96
N LYS A 2 -2.82 -23.65 -4.46
CA LYS A 2 -1.78 -23.01 -3.64
C LYS A 2 -2.48 -22.05 -2.67
N THR A 3 -2.12 -22.11 -1.39
CA THR A 3 -2.55 -21.12 -0.39
C THR A 3 -1.48 -20.04 -0.27
N VAL A 4 -1.89 -18.77 -0.22
CA VAL A 4 -1.04 -17.62 0.09
C VAL A 4 -1.43 -17.04 1.43
N LYS A 5 -0.48 -16.94 2.36
CA LYS A 5 -0.70 -16.35 3.69
C LYS A 5 -0.36 -14.86 3.67
N VAL A 6 -1.32 -14.02 4.02
CA VAL A 6 -1.17 -12.56 3.99
C VAL A 6 -1.39 -11.98 5.37
N ALA A 7 -0.33 -11.43 5.98
CA ALA A 7 -0.46 -10.60 7.16
C ALA A 7 -0.88 -9.17 6.79
N VAL A 8 -1.84 -8.61 7.54
CA VAL A 8 -2.24 -7.20 7.43
C VAL A 8 -2.23 -6.58 8.82
N THR A 9 -1.40 -5.57 9.03
CA THR A 9 -1.38 -4.80 10.29
C THR A 9 -2.35 -3.64 10.24
N GLY A 10 -2.91 -3.20 11.37
CA GLY A 10 -3.94 -2.15 11.35
C GLY A 10 -5.20 -2.59 10.59
N ALA A 11 -5.51 -3.89 10.69
CA ALA A 11 -6.52 -4.56 9.87
C ALA A 11 -7.95 -4.04 10.12
N ALA A 12 -8.25 -3.56 11.32
CA ALA A 12 -9.55 -2.95 11.64
C ALA A 12 -9.63 -1.48 11.19
N GLY A 13 -8.51 -0.88 10.78
CA GLY A 13 -8.46 0.47 10.23
C GLY A 13 -9.08 0.56 8.83
N GLN A 14 -9.45 1.77 8.41
CA GLN A 14 -10.16 2.02 7.15
C GLN A 14 -9.44 1.49 5.89
N ILE A 15 -8.11 1.55 5.85
CA ILE A 15 -7.33 1.02 4.73
C ILE A 15 -7.31 -0.52 4.76
N GLY A 16 -7.16 -1.12 5.95
CA GLY A 16 -7.27 -2.56 6.17
C GLY A 16 -8.64 -3.06 5.71
N TYR A 17 -9.71 -2.51 6.27
CA TYR A 17 -11.08 -2.83 5.89
C TYR A 17 -11.30 -2.78 4.37
N ALA A 18 -10.84 -1.72 3.69
CA ALA A 18 -11.01 -1.59 2.24
C ALA A 18 -10.21 -2.59 1.38
N MET A 19 -9.12 -3.20 1.90
CA MET A 19 -8.31 -4.15 1.12
C MET A 19 -8.68 -5.62 1.39
N LEU A 20 -9.14 -5.96 2.59
CA LEU A 20 -9.32 -7.36 3.01
C LEU A 20 -10.30 -8.12 2.12
N PHE A 21 -11.44 -7.52 1.78
CA PHE A 21 -12.43 -8.13 0.88
C PHE A 21 -11.88 -8.39 -0.53
N ARG A 22 -10.95 -7.54 -1.01
CA ARG A 22 -10.32 -7.72 -2.32
C ARG A 22 -9.21 -8.77 -2.31
N LEU A 23 -8.53 -8.93 -1.18
CA LEU A 23 -7.60 -10.05 -0.97
C LEU A 23 -8.38 -11.37 -0.99
N ALA A 24 -9.49 -11.43 -0.25
CA ALA A 24 -10.34 -12.61 -0.12
C ALA A 24 -11.09 -12.99 -1.43
N SER A 25 -11.42 -12.02 -2.29
CA SER A 25 -12.19 -12.28 -3.51
C SER A 25 -11.41 -12.92 -4.66
N GLY A 26 -10.09 -13.08 -4.54
CA GLY A 26 -9.22 -13.57 -5.61
C GLY A 26 -8.82 -12.50 -6.64
N ALA A 27 -9.18 -11.23 -6.41
CA ALA A 27 -8.80 -10.13 -7.31
C ALA A 27 -7.29 -9.86 -7.37
N VAL A 28 -6.55 -10.28 -6.34
CA VAL A 28 -5.09 -10.06 -6.23
C VAL A 28 -4.30 -11.27 -6.71
N PHE A 29 -4.58 -12.47 -6.17
CA PHE A 29 -3.80 -13.68 -6.45
C PHE A 29 -4.42 -14.61 -7.50
N GLY A 30 -5.53 -14.20 -8.12
CA GLY A 30 -6.25 -14.97 -9.12
C GLY A 30 -7.20 -16.02 -8.54
N ARG A 31 -8.03 -16.61 -9.41
CA ARG A 31 -9.13 -17.52 -9.02
C ARG A 31 -8.71 -18.95 -8.67
N ASN A 32 -7.42 -19.28 -8.81
CA ASN A 32 -6.86 -20.61 -8.54
C ASN A 32 -5.95 -20.63 -7.30
N THR A 33 -5.95 -19.54 -6.53
CA THR A 33 -5.12 -19.34 -5.35
C THR A 33 -6.03 -19.05 -4.17
N THR A 34 -5.91 -19.85 -3.12
CA THR A 34 -6.60 -19.60 -1.86
C THR A 34 -5.77 -18.68 -0.97
N VAL A 35 -6.43 -17.99 -0.05
CA VAL A 35 -5.84 -16.96 0.81
C VAL A 35 -6.15 -17.29 2.26
N GLU A 36 -5.13 -17.23 3.10
CA GLU A 36 -5.27 -17.15 4.55
C GLU A 36 -4.91 -15.73 5.00
N LEU A 37 -5.83 -15.08 5.70
CA LEU A 37 -5.63 -13.72 6.22
C LEU A 37 -5.17 -13.79 7.68
N ARG A 38 -4.07 -13.09 7.98
CA ARG A 38 -3.51 -12.95 9.33
C ARG A 38 -3.57 -11.50 9.77
N LEU A 39 -4.59 -11.17 10.53
CA LEU A 39 -4.99 -9.81 10.84
C LEU A 39 -4.43 -9.40 12.20
N LEU A 40 -3.57 -8.38 12.19
CA LEU A 40 -2.93 -7.83 13.38
C LEU A 40 -3.55 -6.48 13.75
N GLU A 41 -3.95 -6.36 15.00
CA GLU A 41 -4.37 -5.09 15.62
C GLU A 41 -3.78 -4.91 17.02
N LEU A 42 -3.91 -3.70 17.56
CA LEU A 42 -3.65 -3.47 18.98
C LEU A 42 -4.74 -4.14 19.83
N GLU A 43 -4.42 -4.52 21.08
CA GLU A 43 -5.37 -5.21 21.97
C GLU A 43 -6.72 -4.51 22.08
N GLN A 44 -6.71 -3.18 22.24
CA GLN A 44 -7.92 -2.38 22.33
C GLN A 44 -8.79 -2.37 21.06
N ALA A 45 -8.23 -2.75 19.91
CA ALA A 45 -8.93 -2.80 18.63
C ALA A 45 -9.38 -4.22 18.24
N LEU A 46 -9.07 -5.24 19.05
CA LEU A 46 -9.50 -6.62 18.80
C LEU A 46 -11.04 -6.78 18.69
N PRO A 47 -11.88 -6.10 19.50
CA PRO A 47 -13.33 -6.19 19.32
C PRO A 47 -13.79 -5.68 17.95
N ALA A 48 -13.20 -4.59 17.46
CA ALA A 48 -13.49 -4.07 16.13
C ALA A 48 -12.96 -5.03 15.04
N LEU A 49 -11.78 -5.61 15.25
CA LEU A 49 -11.21 -6.58 14.33
C LEU A 49 -12.06 -7.85 14.21
N GLU A 50 -12.65 -8.32 15.30
CA GLU A 50 -13.57 -9.46 15.26
C GLU A 50 -14.82 -9.11 14.44
N GLY A 51 -15.32 -7.88 14.52
CA GLY A 51 -16.39 -7.40 13.63
C GLY A 51 -16.00 -7.46 12.15
N VAL A 52 -14.78 -7.05 11.80
CA VAL A 52 -14.27 -7.15 10.42
C VAL A 52 -14.17 -8.62 9.97
N LYS A 53 -13.78 -9.52 10.86
CA LYS A 53 -13.77 -10.96 10.58
C LYS A 53 -15.17 -11.51 10.33
N MET A 54 -16.17 -11.13 11.14
CA MET A 54 -17.57 -11.51 10.90
C MET A 54 -18.03 -11.09 9.50
N GLU A 55 -17.72 -9.85 9.08
CA GLU A 55 -18.08 -9.38 7.73
C GLU A 55 -17.36 -10.16 6.61
N LEU A 56 -16.11 -10.58 6.84
CA LEU A 56 -15.38 -11.43 5.88
C LEU A 56 -16.00 -12.83 5.77
N ASP A 57 -16.43 -13.42 6.90
CA ASP A 57 -17.14 -14.69 6.94
C ASP A 57 -18.50 -14.59 6.22
N ASP A 58 -19.26 -13.51 6.47
CA ASP A 58 -20.56 -13.23 5.85
C ASP A 58 -20.48 -13.05 4.32
N CYS A 59 -19.31 -12.68 3.80
CA CYS A 59 -19.09 -12.58 2.35
C CYS A 59 -18.98 -13.93 1.64
N ALA A 60 -18.83 -15.04 2.39
CA ALA A 60 -18.75 -16.40 1.84
C ALA A 60 -17.73 -16.55 0.69
N PHE A 61 -16.56 -15.92 0.80
CA PHE A 61 -15.55 -15.97 -0.25
C PHE A 61 -14.98 -17.40 -0.39
N PRO A 62 -15.10 -18.05 -1.57
CA PRO A 62 -14.69 -19.44 -1.74
C PRO A 62 -13.16 -19.64 -1.71
N LEU A 63 -12.39 -18.55 -1.82
CA LEU A 63 -10.94 -18.57 -1.80
C LEU A 63 -10.36 -18.22 -0.42
N LEU A 64 -11.18 -17.78 0.53
CA LEU A 64 -10.74 -17.44 1.88
C LEU A 64 -10.79 -18.70 2.76
N GLU A 65 -9.64 -19.31 3.00
CA GLU A 65 -9.54 -20.58 3.73
C GLU A 65 -9.55 -20.40 5.25
N ASN A 66 -8.95 -19.32 5.74
CA ASN A 66 -8.79 -19.07 7.17
C ASN A 66 -8.58 -17.59 7.47
N ILE A 67 -9.05 -17.15 8.63
CA ILE A 67 -8.85 -15.80 9.17
C ILE A 67 -8.32 -15.92 10.61
N VAL A 68 -7.07 -15.50 10.81
CA VAL A 68 -6.46 -15.38 12.13
C VAL A 68 -6.55 -13.91 12.57
N THR A 69 -7.15 -13.65 13.73
CA THR A 69 -7.16 -12.33 14.38
C THR A 69 -6.26 -12.40 15.62
N THR A 70 -5.37 -11.42 15.80
CA THR A 70 -4.43 -11.43 16.93
C THR A 70 -3.87 -10.04 17.23
N SER A 71 -3.36 -9.85 18.45
CA SER A 71 -2.50 -8.73 18.83
C SER A 71 -1.01 -9.09 18.92
N ASP A 72 -0.68 -10.38 18.83
CA ASP A 72 0.70 -10.87 18.83
C ASP A 72 1.31 -10.79 17.42
N THR A 73 2.33 -9.94 17.28
CA THR A 73 3.12 -9.79 16.06
C THR A 73 3.76 -11.09 15.58
N ASN A 74 4.27 -11.94 16.48
CA ASN A 74 4.93 -13.18 16.08
C ASN A 74 3.91 -14.15 15.47
N HIS A 75 2.75 -14.27 16.11
CA HIS A 75 1.67 -15.10 15.59
C HIS A 75 1.14 -14.55 14.25
N ALA A 76 0.96 -13.22 14.12
CA ALA A 76 0.50 -12.61 12.89
C ALA A 76 1.44 -12.86 11.70
N PHE A 77 2.76 -12.78 11.92
CA PHE A 77 3.75 -12.93 10.85
C PHE A 77 4.20 -14.36 10.62
N LYS A 78 3.76 -15.34 11.41
CA LYS A 78 4.18 -16.73 11.24
C LYS A 78 3.83 -17.29 9.85
N ASP A 79 4.86 -17.80 9.16
CA ASP A 79 4.83 -18.44 7.85
C ASP A 79 4.20 -17.60 6.71
N VAL A 80 4.13 -16.27 6.84
CA VAL A 80 3.45 -15.43 5.82
C VAL A 80 4.24 -15.29 4.53
N ASP A 81 3.54 -15.25 3.40
CA ASP A 81 4.09 -14.96 2.07
C ASP A 81 4.10 -13.46 1.76
N TRP A 82 3.14 -12.73 2.35
CA TRP A 82 3.02 -11.28 2.21
C TRP A 82 2.75 -10.63 3.56
N ALA A 83 3.43 -9.52 3.84
CA ALA A 83 3.14 -8.66 4.99
C ALA A 83 2.79 -7.24 4.51
N LEU A 84 1.55 -6.82 4.75
CA LEU A 84 1.05 -5.49 4.43
C LEU A 84 1.02 -4.64 5.71
N LEU A 85 2.03 -3.79 5.85
CA LEU A 85 2.24 -2.99 7.06
C LEU A 85 1.49 -1.66 6.93
N VAL A 86 0.21 -1.67 7.31
CA VAL A 86 -0.69 -0.50 7.23
C VAL A 86 -0.74 0.25 8.56
N GLY A 87 -0.75 -0.47 9.68
CA GLY A 87 -0.80 0.09 11.02
C GLY A 87 0.40 0.99 11.32
N SER A 88 0.14 2.28 11.54
CA SER A 88 1.13 3.28 11.96
C SER A 88 0.43 4.33 12.82
N VAL A 89 1.18 4.98 13.70
CA VAL A 89 0.65 6.10 14.49
C VAL A 89 0.52 7.32 13.57
N PRO A 90 -0.69 7.87 13.39
CA PRO A 90 -0.86 9.09 12.61
C PRO A 90 -0.27 10.28 13.37
N ARG A 91 0.18 11.29 12.63
CA ARG A 91 0.65 12.54 13.23
C ARG A 91 -0.50 13.19 14.00
N LYS A 92 -0.32 13.41 15.30
CA LYS A 92 -1.27 14.11 16.18
C LYS A 92 -0.97 15.61 16.22
N ALA A 93 -1.96 16.43 16.57
CA ALA A 93 -1.76 17.85 16.83
C ALA A 93 -0.69 18.04 17.92
N GLY A 94 0.26 18.95 17.69
CA GLY A 94 1.40 19.20 18.60
C GLY A 94 2.56 18.21 18.50
N MET A 95 2.47 17.16 17.65
CA MET A 95 3.56 16.21 17.45
C MET A 95 4.57 16.74 16.42
N GLU A 96 5.84 16.82 16.84
CA GLU A 96 6.95 17.14 15.96
C GLU A 96 7.26 16.01 14.97
N ARG A 97 7.89 16.33 13.84
CA ARG A 97 8.26 15.33 12.83
C ARG A 97 9.20 14.26 13.42
N ASN A 98 10.14 14.67 14.27
CA ASN A 98 11.08 13.76 14.92
C ASN A 98 10.38 12.80 15.90
N ASP A 99 9.34 13.25 16.59
CA ASP A 99 8.60 12.40 17.53
C ASP A 99 7.79 11.34 16.78
N LEU A 100 7.14 11.74 15.67
CA LEU A 100 6.44 10.81 14.79
C LEU A 100 7.38 9.71 14.27
N LEU A 101 8.60 10.09 13.88
CA LEU A 101 9.63 9.17 13.41
C LEU A 101 10.11 8.22 14.51
N LYS A 102 10.31 8.72 15.75
CA LYS A 102 10.70 7.87 16.89
C LYS A 102 9.62 6.86 17.24
N VAL A 103 8.36 7.29 17.33
CA VAL A 103 7.23 6.43 17.68
C VAL A 103 7.03 5.35 16.63
N ASN A 104 6.89 5.73 15.35
CA ASN A 104 6.75 4.74 14.29
C ASN A 104 8.02 3.90 14.13
N GLY A 105 9.21 4.48 14.30
CA GLY A 105 10.46 3.74 14.26
C GLY A 105 10.48 2.57 15.25
N GLY A 106 10.04 2.76 16.49
CA GLY A 106 9.92 1.67 17.47
C GLY A 106 8.99 0.55 17.02
N ILE A 107 7.83 0.90 16.42
CA ILE A 107 6.85 -0.06 15.88
C ILE A 107 7.49 -0.89 14.75
N PHE A 108 8.14 -0.22 13.79
CA PHE A 108 8.70 -0.89 12.62
C PHE A 108 10.01 -1.64 12.92
N VAL A 109 10.75 -1.28 13.97
CA VAL A 109 11.83 -2.12 14.53
C VAL A 109 11.23 -3.46 15.01
N GLY A 110 10.16 -3.42 15.80
CA GLY A 110 9.49 -4.61 16.32
C GLY A 110 8.92 -5.48 15.21
N GLN A 111 8.19 -4.89 14.27
CA GLN A 111 7.64 -5.62 13.11
C GLN A 111 8.75 -6.22 12.24
N GLY A 112 9.83 -5.49 11.96
CA GLY A 112 10.97 -6.02 11.20
C GLY A 112 11.56 -7.28 11.84
N LYS A 113 11.82 -7.25 13.16
CA LYS A 113 12.33 -8.41 13.90
C LYS A 113 11.36 -9.59 13.89
N ALA A 114 10.06 -9.32 14.11
CA ALA A 114 9.04 -10.37 14.12
C ALA A 114 8.89 -11.03 12.74
N ILE A 115 8.92 -10.25 11.65
CA ILE A 115 8.89 -10.78 10.28
C ILE A 115 10.15 -11.61 10.01
N ASN A 116 11.34 -11.11 10.37
CA ASN A 116 12.60 -11.84 10.19
C ASN A 116 12.59 -13.22 10.86
N GLN A 117 12.02 -13.31 12.05
CA GLN A 117 12.02 -14.53 12.86
C GLN A 117 10.93 -15.53 12.46
N ASN A 118 9.79 -15.05 11.96
CA ASN A 118 8.59 -15.88 11.85
C ASN A 118 8.04 -16.01 10.43
N ALA A 119 8.37 -15.10 9.50
CA ALA A 119 7.77 -15.11 8.17
C ALA A 119 8.24 -16.27 7.30
N GLY A 120 7.46 -16.57 6.26
CA GLY A 120 7.84 -17.58 5.27
C GLY A 120 9.12 -17.18 4.54
N SER A 121 9.89 -18.19 4.10
CA SER A 121 11.19 -17.99 3.43
C SER A 121 11.14 -17.14 2.16
N ASN A 122 9.96 -16.94 1.57
CA ASN A 122 9.72 -16.15 0.36
C ASN A 122 8.87 -14.89 0.60
N VAL A 123 8.78 -14.43 1.85
CA VAL A 123 7.98 -13.27 2.24
C VAL A 123 8.34 -12.01 1.45
N ARG A 124 7.31 -11.25 1.05
CA ARG A 124 7.43 -9.89 0.50
C ARG A 124 6.65 -8.91 1.38
N ILE A 125 7.17 -7.69 1.50
CA ILE A 125 6.65 -6.70 2.46
C ILE A 125 6.25 -5.43 1.73
N VAL A 126 5.02 -4.98 1.93
CA VAL A 126 4.54 -3.67 1.45
C VAL A 126 4.24 -2.78 2.65
N VAL A 127 4.97 -1.68 2.78
CA VAL A 127 4.78 -0.68 3.84
C VAL A 127 3.90 0.45 3.32
N VAL A 128 2.75 0.61 3.97
CA VAL A 128 1.73 1.63 3.68
C VAL A 128 1.70 2.68 4.78
N GLY A 129 1.90 2.27 6.03
CA GLY A 129 1.88 3.15 7.20
C GLY A 129 2.94 4.24 7.12
N ASN A 130 2.52 5.50 7.32
CA ASN A 130 3.38 6.66 7.12
C ASN A 130 4.32 6.93 8.30
N PRO A 131 5.54 7.46 8.07
CA PRO A 131 6.17 7.75 6.78
C PRO A 131 6.74 6.49 6.11
N CYS A 132 6.11 6.01 5.02
CA CYS A 132 6.29 4.62 4.58
C CYS A 132 7.71 4.30 4.08
N ASN A 133 8.41 5.22 3.40
CA ASN A 133 9.80 5.00 2.98
C ASN A 133 10.73 4.77 4.18
N THR A 134 10.63 5.62 5.21
CA THR A 134 11.47 5.50 6.41
C THR A 134 11.07 4.31 7.27
N ASN A 135 9.77 4.05 7.44
CA ASN A 135 9.27 2.87 8.15
C ASN A 135 9.75 1.58 7.46
N CYS A 136 9.71 1.54 6.13
CA CYS A 136 10.23 0.42 5.33
C CYS A 136 11.73 0.24 5.53
N LEU A 137 12.51 1.32 5.49
CA LEU A 137 13.96 1.28 5.74
C LEU A 137 14.26 0.75 7.14
N ILE A 138 13.52 1.18 8.16
CA ILE A 138 13.71 0.73 9.54
C ILE A 138 13.39 -0.77 9.67
N ALA A 139 12.24 -1.22 9.18
CA ALA A 139 11.85 -2.62 9.25
C ALA A 139 12.83 -3.53 8.48
N MET A 140 13.22 -3.14 7.27
CA MET A 140 14.20 -3.85 6.44
C MET A 140 15.55 -3.99 7.15
N ASN A 141 16.06 -2.94 7.81
CA ASN A 141 17.33 -3.03 8.55
C ASN A 141 17.25 -3.85 9.85
N ASN A 142 16.03 -4.16 10.32
CA ASN A 142 15.80 -5.05 11.45
C ASN A 142 15.41 -6.47 11.02
N ALA A 143 15.53 -6.76 9.73
CA ALA A 143 15.23 -8.06 9.14
C ALA A 143 16.35 -8.51 8.16
N PRO A 144 17.56 -8.76 8.67
CA PRO A 144 18.75 -9.01 7.85
C PRO A 144 18.65 -10.28 6.99
N ASP A 145 17.80 -11.24 7.34
CA ASP A 145 17.68 -12.52 6.62
C ASP A 145 16.75 -12.41 5.39
N ILE A 146 16.05 -11.29 5.24
CA ILE A 146 15.12 -11.06 4.13
C ILE A 146 15.81 -10.20 3.06
N PRO A 147 15.91 -10.68 1.80
CA PRO A 147 16.52 -9.91 0.74
C PRO A 147 15.87 -8.54 0.54
N ARG A 148 16.71 -7.51 0.35
CA ARG A 148 16.29 -6.09 0.30
C ARG A 148 15.28 -5.81 -0.82
N GLU A 149 15.38 -6.52 -1.93
CA GLU A 149 14.49 -6.42 -3.09
C GLU A 149 13.06 -6.92 -2.82
N ARG A 150 12.79 -7.50 -1.64
CA ARG A 150 11.45 -7.94 -1.22
C ARG A 150 10.71 -6.90 -0.36
N TRP A 151 11.30 -5.73 -0.15
CA TRP A 151 10.75 -4.64 0.64
C TRP A 151 10.28 -3.49 -0.25
N PHE A 152 9.00 -3.12 -0.10
CA PHE A 152 8.36 -2.09 -0.92
C PHE A 152 7.73 -1.01 -0.03
N ALA A 153 8.11 0.25 -0.22
CA ALA A 153 7.36 1.38 0.32
C ALA A 153 6.34 1.85 -0.73
N MET A 154 5.07 2.01 -0.34
CA MET A 154 4.00 2.20 -1.31
C MET A 154 3.94 3.62 -1.89
N THR A 155 4.44 3.81 -3.11
CA THR A 155 4.24 5.01 -3.95
C THR A 155 3.25 4.78 -5.11
N ALA A 156 2.68 3.58 -5.24
CA ALA A 156 1.72 3.27 -6.30
C ALA A 156 0.46 4.15 -6.29
N LEU A 157 0.06 4.69 -5.12
CA LEU A 157 -1.06 5.62 -5.05
C LEU A 157 -0.75 6.94 -5.74
N ASP A 158 0.48 7.42 -5.57
CA ASP A 158 0.97 8.62 -6.23
C ASP A 158 1.02 8.42 -7.75
N GLU A 159 1.50 7.26 -8.20
CA GLU A 159 1.51 6.89 -9.62
C GLU A 159 0.09 6.84 -10.21
N ASN A 160 -0.85 6.20 -9.51
CA ASN A 160 -2.25 6.11 -9.94
C ASN A 160 -2.90 7.50 -10.03
N ARG A 161 -2.58 8.40 -9.10
CA ARG A 161 -3.02 9.80 -9.13
C ARG A 161 -2.41 10.54 -10.32
N ALA A 162 -1.11 10.39 -10.57
CA ALA A 162 -0.41 11.00 -11.69
C ALA A 162 -0.96 10.53 -13.05
N LYS A 163 -1.15 9.21 -13.23
CA LYS A 163 -1.80 8.64 -14.42
C LYS A 163 -3.18 9.25 -14.66
N SER A 164 -3.97 9.40 -13.60
CA SER A 164 -5.31 10.00 -13.69
C SER A 164 -5.25 11.48 -14.13
N GLN A 165 -4.31 12.27 -13.59
CA GLN A 165 -4.14 13.67 -13.98
C GLN A 165 -3.71 13.82 -15.45
N LEU A 166 -2.74 13.01 -15.91
CA LEU A 166 -2.32 13.01 -17.31
C LEU A 166 -3.45 12.60 -18.25
N ALA A 167 -4.19 11.54 -17.90
CA ALA A 167 -5.32 11.06 -18.70
C ALA A 167 -6.42 12.14 -18.83
N TRP A 168 -6.76 12.83 -17.73
CA TRP A 168 -7.74 13.90 -17.74
C TRP A 168 -7.29 15.10 -18.57
N LYS A 169 -6.04 15.56 -18.41
CA LYS A 169 -5.50 16.69 -19.18
C LYS A 169 -5.45 16.37 -20.68
N ALA A 170 -5.15 15.13 -21.06
CA ALA A 170 -5.07 14.69 -22.45
C ALA A 170 -6.43 14.27 -23.05
N GLY A 171 -7.50 14.17 -22.25
CA GLY A 171 -8.81 13.71 -22.72
C GLY A 171 -8.83 12.25 -23.18
N VAL A 172 -8.05 11.37 -22.52
CA VAL A 172 -7.93 9.95 -22.87
C VAL A 172 -8.31 9.03 -21.69
N ALA A 173 -8.39 7.73 -21.94
CA ALA A 173 -8.61 6.76 -20.87
C ALA A 173 -7.32 6.56 -20.04
N VAL A 174 -7.46 6.26 -18.74
CA VAL A 174 -6.30 6.02 -17.86
C VAL A 174 -5.42 4.87 -18.35
N ARG A 175 -6.02 3.84 -18.97
CA ARG A 175 -5.28 2.71 -19.57
C ARG A 175 -4.33 3.12 -20.71
N ASP A 176 -4.56 4.29 -21.31
CA ASP A 176 -3.73 4.81 -22.39
C ASP A 176 -2.47 5.52 -21.84
N VAL A 177 -2.34 5.69 -20.52
CA VAL A 177 -1.17 6.29 -19.86
C VAL A 177 -0.24 5.21 -19.30
N THR A 178 0.94 5.08 -19.88
CA THR A 178 1.95 4.07 -19.51
C THR A 178 3.27 4.73 -19.09
N ASN A 179 4.22 3.94 -18.58
CA ASN A 179 5.58 4.40 -18.20
C ASN A 179 5.64 5.51 -17.15
N MET A 180 4.52 5.81 -16.47
CA MET A 180 4.49 6.76 -15.36
C MET A 180 5.33 6.25 -14.19
N THR A 181 6.24 7.09 -13.69
CA THR A 181 7.12 6.77 -12.55
C THR A 181 7.03 7.87 -11.49
N ILE A 182 7.15 7.48 -10.22
CA ILE A 182 7.26 8.42 -9.09
C ILE A 182 8.65 8.26 -8.47
N TRP A 183 9.37 9.36 -8.34
CA TRP A 183 10.68 9.40 -7.69
C TRP A 183 10.60 10.02 -6.28
N GLY A 184 11.52 9.60 -5.41
CA GLY A 184 11.72 10.19 -4.10
C GLY A 184 10.86 9.60 -2.99
N ASN A 185 10.45 10.45 -2.05
CA ASN A 185 9.77 10.06 -0.81
C ASN A 185 8.25 10.20 -0.95
N HIS A 186 7.45 9.27 -0.42
CA HIS A 186 5.99 9.38 -0.33
C HIS A 186 5.59 10.54 0.59
N SER A 187 5.55 11.72 -0.01
CA SER A 187 5.37 13.01 0.66
C SER A 187 5.16 14.10 -0.39
N ALA A 188 5.05 15.35 0.05
CA ALA A 188 4.99 16.50 -0.85
C ALA A 188 6.28 16.76 -1.64
N THR A 189 7.38 16.04 -1.38
CA THR A 189 8.65 16.19 -2.13
C THR A 189 8.85 15.10 -3.19
N GLN A 190 7.84 14.26 -3.43
CA GLN A 190 7.86 13.30 -4.54
C GLN A 190 7.95 14.02 -5.89
N TYR A 191 8.47 13.33 -6.90
CA TYR A 191 8.49 13.82 -8.28
C TYR A 191 7.72 12.87 -9.20
N PRO A 192 6.51 13.27 -9.64
CA PRO A 192 5.77 12.58 -10.70
C PRO A 192 6.43 12.87 -12.06
N ASP A 193 7.12 11.86 -12.60
CA ASP A 193 7.91 11.98 -13.82
C ASP A 193 7.05 11.87 -15.08
N PHE A 194 6.61 13.02 -15.59
CA PHE A 194 5.92 13.10 -16.87
C PHE A 194 6.86 12.95 -18.07
N THR A 195 8.18 13.08 -17.89
CA THR A 195 9.16 13.07 -18.99
C THR A 195 9.21 11.70 -19.65
N ASN A 196 9.18 10.64 -18.84
CA ASN A 196 9.21 9.26 -19.29
C ASN A 196 7.81 8.64 -19.46
N ALA A 197 6.76 9.35 -19.05
CA ALA A 197 5.39 8.88 -19.21
C ALA A 197 4.98 8.91 -20.70
N LEU A 198 4.22 7.90 -21.12
CA LEU A 198 3.64 7.83 -22.46
C LEU A 198 2.11 7.96 -22.39
N ILE A 199 1.52 8.58 -23.41
CA ILE A 199 0.08 8.67 -23.63
C ILE A 199 -0.20 8.15 -25.03
N LYS A 200 -0.95 7.04 -25.14
CA LYS A 200 -1.16 6.29 -26.39
C LYS A 200 0.15 5.98 -27.13
N GLY A 201 1.19 5.62 -26.37
CA GLY A 201 2.52 5.27 -26.89
C GLY A 201 3.41 6.47 -27.27
N MET A 202 2.92 7.71 -27.19
CA MET A 202 3.72 8.92 -27.46
C MET A 202 4.18 9.58 -26.15
N PRO A 203 5.33 10.27 -26.11
CA PRO A 203 5.76 11.00 -24.92
C PRO A 203 4.68 11.98 -24.44
N ALA A 204 4.44 12.04 -23.12
CA ALA A 204 3.38 12.88 -22.55
C ALA A 204 3.51 14.36 -22.96
N SER A 205 4.75 14.87 -23.05
CA SER A 205 5.05 16.24 -23.52
C SER A 205 4.73 16.48 -25.00
N GLN A 206 4.61 15.43 -25.80
CA GLN A 206 4.14 15.53 -27.19
C GLN A 206 2.62 15.56 -27.29
N VAL A 207 1.90 14.96 -26.34
CA VAL A 207 0.43 14.96 -26.34
C VAL A 207 -0.12 16.19 -25.61
N ILE A 208 0.45 16.52 -24.44
CA ILE A 208 0.11 17.71 -23.65
C ILE A 208 1.17 18.78 -23.94
N LYS A 209 0.85 19.73 -24.82
CA LYS A 209 1.75 20.82 -25.23
C LYS A 209 1.96 21.91 -24.16
N ASP A 210 1.16 21.87 -23.11
CA ASP A 210 1.20 22.79 -21.99
C ASP A 210 2.31 22.38 -21.00
N GLU A 211 3.54 22.79 -21.31
CA GLU A 211 4.74 22.43 -20.53
C GLU A 211 4.76 23.09 -19.14
N GLU A 212 4.22 24.31 -19.01
CA GLU A 212 4.10 24.99 -17.72
C GLU A 212 3.20 24.21 -16.77
N TRP A 213 2.07 23.69 -17.27
CA TRP A 213 1.20 22.83 -16.48
C TRP A 213 1.91 21.53 -16.07
N LEU A 214 2.66 20.89 -16.97
CA LEU A 214 3.40 19.66 -16.66
C LEU A 214 4.46 19.88 -15.56
N LYS A 215 5.18 21.00 -15.59
CA LYS A 215 6.23 21.32 -14.61
C LYS A 215 5.70 21.92 -13.31
N GLY A 216 4.49 22.50 -13.32
CA GLY A 216 3.89 23.17 -12.17
C GLY A 216 2.69 22.41 -11.62
N ASP A 217 1.51 22.73 -12.16
CA ASP A 217 0.22 22.31 -11.64
C ASP A 217 0.08 20.78 -11.56
N PHE A 218 0.53 20.04 -12.57
CA PHE A 218 0.50 18.57 -12.55
C PHE A 218 1.20 18.01 -11.31
N ILE A 219 2.44 18.43 -11.07
CA ILE A 219 3.25 17.96 -9.94
C ILE A 219 2.58 18.36 -8.62
N LYS A 220 2.17 19.63 -8.51
CA LYS A 220 1.54 20.18 -7.30
C LYS A 220 0.21 19.47 -6.97
N THR A 221 -0.63 19.23 -7.96
CA THR A 221 -1.91 18.52 -7.78
C THR A 221 -1.68 17.11 -7.29
N VAL A 222 -0.72 16.36 -7.86
CA VAL A 222 -0.40 15.00 -7.38
C VAL A 222 0.09 15.03 -5.93
N GLN A 223 1.02 15.94 -5.60
CA GLN A 223 1.56 16.12 -4.24
C GLN A 223 0.48 16.49 -3.21
N GLN A 224 -0.53 17.28 -3.61
CA GLN A 224 -1.57 17.80 -2.72
C GLN A 224 -2.86 16.97 -2.73
N ARG A 225 -2.97 15.94 -3.58
CA ARG A 225 -4.22 15.21 -3.82
C ARG A 225 -4.83 14.59 -2.56
N GLY A 226 -3.99 14.13 -1.63
CA GLY A 226 -4.45 13.61 -0.34
C GLY A 226 -5.22 14.65 0.49
N ALA A 227 -4.71 15.89 0.53
CA ALA A 227 -5.34 16.99 1.26
C ALA A 227 -6.66 17.42 0.60
N GLU A 228 -6.73 17.43 -0.72
CA GLU A 228 -7.98 17.70 -1.46
C GLU A 228 -9.07 16.67 -1.15
N ILE A 229 -8.72 15.38 -1.10
CA ILE A 229 -9.68 14.31 -0.76
C ILE A 229 -10.16 14.47 0.68
N ILE A 230 -9.28 14.79 1.62
CA ILE A 230 -9.66 15.05 3.02
C ILE A 230 -10.61 16.24 3.10
N LYS A 231 -10.30 17.33 2.40
CA LYS A 231 -11.16 18.53 2.35
C LYS A 231 -12.55 18.20 1.81
N ALA A 232 -12.64 17.34 0.79
CA ALA A 232 -13.91 16.98 0.16
C ALA A 232 -14.73 15.96 0.96
N ARG A 233 -14.10 14.94 1.55
CA ARG A 233 -14.78 13.81 2.22
C ARG A 233 -14.84 13.93 3.74
N GLY A 234 -14.05 14.80 4.35
CA GLY A 234 -13.81 14.81 5.80
C GLY A 234 -12.99 13.61 6.30
N ALA A 235 -12.49 12.75 5.40
CA ALA A 235 -11.79 11.52 5.74
C ALA A 235 -10.65 11.24 4.75
N SER A 236 -9.69 10.41 5.19
CA SER A 236 -8.55 10.00 4.36
C SER A 236 -8.98 9.17 3.14
N SER A 237 -8.09 9.09 2.15
CA SER A 237 -8.33 8.37 0.88
C SER A 237 -8.15 6.85 1.01
N ALA A 238 -8.85 6.23 1.98
CA ALA A 238 -8.61 4.84 2.38
C ALA A 238 -8.78 3.83 1.24
N ALA A 239 -9.88 3.90 0.48
CA ALA A 239 -10.16 2.95 -0.61
C ALA A 239 -9.12 3.00 -1.74
N SER A 240 -8.66 4.20 -2.13
CA SER A 240 -7.63 4.32 -3.17
C SER A 240 -6.24 3.94 -2.67
N ALA A 241 -5.92 4.17 -1.38
CA ALA A 241 -4.70 3.65 -0.76
C ALA A 241 -4.70 2.12 -0.70
N ALA A 242 -5.82 1.50 -0.31
CA ALA A 242 -5.99 0.05 -0.37
C ALA A 242 -5.80 -0.48 -1.79
N ASN A 243 -6.40 0.16 -2.80
CA ASN A 243 -6.19 -0.21 -4.19
C ASN A 243 -4.71 -0.19 -4.59
N ALA A 244 -3.99 0.89 -4.25
CA ALA A 244 -2.58 1.03 -4.60
C ALA A 244 -1.67 -0.01 -3.90
N ALA A 245 -1.98 -0.37 -2.67
CA ALA A 245 -1.25 -1.43 -1.96
C ALA A 245 -1.41 -2.76 -2.69
N LEU A 246 -2.63 -3.09 -3.11
CA LEU A 246 -2.91 -4.31 -3.86
C LEU A 246 -2.35 -4.28 -5.29
N ASP A 247 -2.38 -3.13 -5.97
CA ASP A 247 -1.73 -2.96 -7.27
C ASP A 247 -0.22 -3.25 -7.19
N THR A 248 0.42 -2.87 -6.08
CA THR A 248 1.85 -3.16 -5.84
C THR A 248 2.08 -4.68 -5.81
N ILE A 249 1.23 -5.43 -5.11
CA ILE A 249 1.31 -6.90 -5.07
C ILE A 249 1.10 -7.47 -6.48
N THR A 250 0.03 -7.08 -7.15
CA THR A 250 -0.32 -7.57 -8.49
C THR A 250 0.82 -7.36 -9.48
N ARG A 251 1.46 -6.19 -9.47
CA ARG A 251 2.60 -5.86 -10.35
C ARG A 251 3.86 -6.65 -10.03
N VAL A 252 4.05 -7.07 -8.78
CA VAL A 252 5.19 -7.90 -8.39
C VAL A 252 4.99 -9.37 -8.79
N ILE A 253 3.76 -9.88 -8.73
CA ILE A 253 3.46 -11.30 -9.02
C ILE A 253 3.07 -11.55 -10.48
N THR A 254 2.71 -10.50 -11.22
CA THR A 254 2.31 -10.58 -12.63
C THR A 254 3.38 -9.92 -13.47
N PRO A 255 3.98 -10.63 -14.45
CA PRO A 255 4.94 -10.01 -15.37
C PRO A 255 4.32 -8.80 -16.07
N THR A 256 4.99 -7.65 -16.00
CA THR A 256 4.62 -6.48 -16.80
C THR A 256 4.79 -6.83 -18.29
N GLU A 257 3.75 -6.61 -19.09
CA GLU A 257 3.81 -6.79 -20.55
C GLU A 257 4.89 -5.88 -21.14
N LYS A 258 5.62 -6.40 -22.14
CA LYS A 258 6.69 -5.67 -22.84
C LYS A 258 6.13 -4.77 -23.93
#